data_AF-A0AAX2ZD76-F1
#
_entry.id   AF-A0AAX2ZD76-F1
#
_cell.length_a   1.000
_cell.length_b   1.000
_cell.length_c   1.000
_cell.angle_alpha   90.00
_cell.angle_beta   90.00
_cell.angle_gamma   90.00
#
_symmetry.space_group_name_H-M   'P 1'
#
loop_
_entity.id
_entity.type
_entity.pdbx_description
1 polymer ?
#
loop_
_entity_poly.entity_id
_entity_poly.type
_entity_poly.pdbx_seq_one_letter_code
_entity_poly.pdbx_strand_id
1 'polypeptide(L)'
;MLFENKHLVIKGIERKQEDKLYDFSVDIKDFYTPNINIKFDYENQKIVSVGIDEDENDNEPKNHVAYKLIDLCKHDLCIKFKFMIDHN
;
A
#
# COMPACT_ATOMS: atom_id res chain seq x y z
N MET A 1 4.44 -4.81 -11.55
CA MET A 1 3.15 -4.09 -11.40
C MET A 1 3.35 -2.65 -10.95
N LEU A 2 2.92 -1.64 -11.72
CA LEU A 2 2.91 -0.22 -11.32
C LEU A 2 1.53 0.40 -11.64
N PHE A 3 0.95 1.08 -10.67
CA PHE A 3 -0.23 1.92 -10.86
C PHE A 3 0.08 3.33 -10.34
N GLU A 4 -0.28 4.34 -11.11
CA GLU A 4 -0.04 5.74 -10.76
C GLU A 4 -1.23 6.60 -11.14
N ASN A 5 -1.65 7.47 -10.23
CA ASN A 5 -2.61 8.53 -10.52
C ASN A 5 -2.13 9.86 -9.92
N LYS A 6 -3.02 10.87 -9.90
CA LYS A 6 -2.70 12.20 -9.36
C LYS A 6 -2.28 12.18 -7.89
N HIS A 7 -2.78 11.23 -7.11
CA HIS A 7 -2.65 11.21 -5.64
C HIS A 7 -1.81 10.06 -5.10
N LEU A 8 -1.66 8.96 -5.84
CA LEU A 8 -1.06 7.72 -5.38
C LEU A 8 -0.09 7.15 -6.41
N VAL A 9 1.00 6.56 -5.92
CA VAL A 9 1.83 5.61 -6.66
C VAL A 9 1.78 4.28 -5.92
N ILE A 10 1.42 3.20 -6.61
CA ILE A 10 1.34 1.85 -6.07
C ILE A 10 2.29 0.96 -6.86
N LYS A 11 3.22 0.32 -6.17
CA LYS A 11 4.19 -0.61 -6.73
C LYS A 11 3.94 -2.00 -6.15
N GLY A 12 3.75 -3.00 -7.00
CA GLY A 12 3.75 -4.39 -6.56
C GLY A 12 5.19 -4.85 -6.29
N ILE A 13 5.41 -5.51 -5.16
CA ILE A 13 6.71 -6.03 -4.75
C ILE A 13 6.77 -7.50 -5.18
N GLU A 14 7.60 -7.81 -6.18
CA GLU A 14 7.74 -9.17 -6.70
C GLU A 14 8.46 -10.05 -5.68
N ARG A 15 7.69 -10.90 -4.99
CA ARG A 15 8.19 -11.97 -4.11
C ARG A 15 7.56 -13.31 -4.53
N LYS A 16 8.15 -14.43 -4.10
CA LYS A 16 7.50 -15.74 -4.22
C LYS A 16 6.12 -15.64 -3.56
N GLN A 17 5.08 -15.81 -4.35
CA GLN A 17 3.70 -15.80 -3.88
C GLN A 17 3.47 -17.06 -3.03
N GLU A 18 3.61 -16.93 -1.72
CA GLU A 18 3.07 -17.88 -0.78
C GLU A 18 1.63 -17.42 -0.44
N ASP A 19 0.68 -18.35 -0.55
CA ASP A 19 -0.69 -18.19 -0.04
C ASP A 19 -1.54 -17.04 -0.62
N LYS A 20 -1.32 -16.64 -1.89
CA LYS A 20 -2.07 -15.55 -2.55
C LYS A 20 -2.03 -14.23 -1.77
N LEU A 21 -0.95 -14.03 -1.00
CA LEU A 21 -0.62 -12.78 -0.35
C LEU A 21 0.28 -11.96 -1.28
N TYR A 22 -0.03 -10.68 -1.42
CA TYR A 22 0.66 -9.76 -2.30
C TYR A 22 1.17 -8.57 -1.50
N ASP A 23 2.45 -8.26 -1.66
CA ASP A 23 3.08 -7.10 -1.04
C ASP A 23 3.06 -5.91 -2.02
N PHE A 24 2.63 -4.76 -1.53
CA PHE A 24 2.58 -3.50 -2.26
C PHE A 24 3.30 -2.41 -1.48
N SER A 25 3.91 -1.48 -2.20
CA SER A 25 4.40 -0.20 -1.69
C SER A 25 3.49 0.91 -2.20
N VAL A 26 3.01 1.76 -1.30
CA VAL A 26 2.10 2.87 -1.58
C VAL A 26 2.73 4.18 -1.15
N ASP A 27 2.89 5.08 -2.11
CA ASP A 27 3.32 6.45 -1.91
C ASP A 27 2.13 7.40 -2.10
N ILE A 28 1.95 8.31 -1.14
CA ILE A 28 0.87 9.31 -1.14
C ILE A 28 1.47 10.67 -1.51
N LYS A 29 1.15 11.11 -2.73
CA LYS A 29 1.64 12.37 -3.28
C LYS A 29 1.13 13.56 -2.44
N ASP A 30 1.89 14.64 -2.45
CA ASP A 30 1.57 15.94 -1.83
C ASP A 30 1.56 15.98 -0.28
N PHE A 31 1.71 14.85 0.43
CA PHE A 31 1.61 14.82 1.90
C PHE A 31 2.93 14.68 2.68
N TYR A 32 4.09 14.69 2.01
CA TYR A 32 5.42 14.46 2.65
C TYR A 32 5.41 13.28 3.64
N THR A 33 4.64 12.24 3.34
CA THR A 33 4.50 11.03 4.14
C THR A 33 5.57 10.02 3.77
N PRO A 34 5.94 9.14 4.70
CA PRO A 34 6.72 7.96 4.36
C PRO A 34 5.98 7.05 3.37
N ASN A 35 6.75 6.18 2.71
CA ASN A 35 6.23 5.09 1.92
C ASN A 35 5.60 4.02 2.82
N ILE A 36 4.51 3.43 2.35
CA ILE A 36 3.71 2.52 3.15
C ILE A 36 3.70 1.15 2.49
N ASN A 37 4.23 0.18 3.21
CA ASN A 37 4.21 -1.23 2.84
C ASN A 37 2.89 -1.85 3.27
N ILE A 38 2.19 -2.45 2.32
CA ILE A 38 0.88 -3.05 2.51
C ILE A 38 0.91 -4.49 2.04
N LYS A 39 0.46 -5.40 2.91
CA LYS A 39 0.19 -6.78 2.53
C LYS A 39 -1.29 -6.95 2.27
N PHE A 40 -1.62 -7.52 1.11
CA PHE A 40 -2.97 -7.72 0.62
C PHE A 40 -3.27 -9.20 0.44
N ASP A 41 -4.40 -9.63 1.00
CA ASP A 41 -4.95 -10.97 0.82
C ASP A 41 -5.95 -10.94 -0.33
N TYR A 42 -5.55 -11.55 -1.44
CA TYR A 42 -6.34 -11.56 -2.67
C TYR A 42 -7.62 -12.41 -2.53
N GLU A 43 -7.60 -13.50 -1.76
CA GLU A 43 -8.77 -14.36 -1.59
C GLU A 43 -9.86 -13.67 -0.77
N ASN A 44 -9.47 -13.06 0.35
CA ASN A 44 -10.39 -12.38 1.25
C ASN A 44 -10.61 -10.89 0.89
N GLN A 45 -9.93 -10.40 -0.15
CA GLN A 45 -9.98 -9.01 -0.63
C GLN A 45 -9.78 -7.97 0.48
N LYS A 46 -8.80 -8.21 1.36
CA LYS A 46 -8.53 -7.37 2.53
C LYS A 46 -7.06 -7.06 2.69
N ILE A 47 -6.77 -5.89 3.25
CA ILE A 47 -5.43 -5.54 3.74
C ILE A 47 -5.20 -6.29 5.06
N VAL A 48 -4.09 -7.03 5.15
CA VAL A 48 -3.74 -7.83 6.34
C VAL A 48 -2.67 -7.16 7.19
N SER A 49 -1.81 -6.34 6.59
CA SER A 49 -0.85 -5.53 7.33
C SER A 49 -0.52 -4.23 6.60
N VAL A 50 -0.26 -3.20 7.39
CA VAL A 50 0.21 -1.89 6.93
C VAL A 50 1.42 -1.55 7.80
N GLY A 51 2.52 -1.13 7.20
CA GLY A 51 3.73 -0.73 7.91
C GLY A 51 4.48 0.36 7.17
N ILE A 52 5.18 1.20 7.92
CA ILE A 52 6.14 2.17 7.40
C ILE A 52 7.53 1.54 7.56
N ASP A 53 8.41 1.70 6.56
CA ASP A 53 9.79 1.23 6.68
C ASP A 53 10.49 1.89 7.87
N GLU A 54 11.24 1.09 8.64
CA GLU A 54 11.89 1.54 9.87
C GLU A 54 12.88 2.69 9.63
N ASP A 55 13.49 2.73 8.44
CA ASP A 55 14.39 3.80 7.98
C ASP A 55 13.68 5.16 7.79
N GLU A 56 12.34 5.17 7.67
CA GLU A 56 11.53 6.39 7.57
C GLU A 56 10.76 6.71 8.86
N ASN A 57 10.96 5.92 9.93
CA ASN A 57 10.18 5.99 11.17
C ASN A 57 10.61 7.11 12.14
N ASP A 58 11.62 7.92 11.80
CA ASP A 58 12.13 8.99 12.68
C ASP A 58 11.19 10.19 12.86
N ASN A 59 10.02 10.20 12.21
CA ASN A 59 9.04 11.30 12.28
C ASN A 59 7.62 10.83 12.64
N GLU A 60 7.37 10.67 13.93
CA GLU A 60 6.10 10.19 14.49
C GLU A 60 4.84 10.94 13.97
N PRO A 61 4.83 12.29 13.85
CA PRO A 61 3.69 13.00 13.25
C PRO A 61 3.39 12.62 11.81
N LYS A 62 4.40 12.45 10.96
CA LYS A 62 4.22 12.06 9.56
C LYS A 62 3.70 10.64 9.44
N ASN A 63 4.18 9.74 10.30
CA ASN A 63 3.73 8.37 10.36
C ASN A 63 2.23 8.32 10.74
N HIS A 64 1.83 9.13 11.72
CA HIS A 64 0.43 9.25 12.11
C HIS A 64 -0.46 9.75 10.96
N VAL A 65 0.00 10.72 10.18
CA VAL A 65 -0.73 11.21 8.99
C VAL A 65 -0.83 10.11 7.93
N ALA A 66 0.26 9.42 7.63
CA ALA A 66 0.31 8.32 6.67
C ALA A 66 -0.73 7.23 6.99
N TYR A 67 -0.76 6.73 8.23
CA TYR A 67 -1.74 5.74 8.65
C TYR A 67 -3.18 6.24 8.53
N LYS A 68 -3.45 7.49 8.91
CA LYS A 68 -4.80 8.08 8.76
C LYS A 68 -5.24 8.16 7.29
N LEU A 69 -4.35 8.55 6.39
CA LEU A 69 -4.67 8.63 4.97
C LEU A 69 -4.95 7.24 4.38
N ILE A 70 -4.17 6.22 4.75
CA ILE A 70 -4.42 4.84 4.36
C ILE A 70 -5.77 4.35 4.89
N ASP A 71 -6.09 4.61 6.14
CA ASP A 71 -7.39 4.23 6.71
C ASP A 71 -8.57 4.84 5.94
N LEU A 72 -8.41 6.08 5.47
CA LEU A 72 -9.42 6.77 4.67
C LEU A 72 -9.56 6.19 3.25
N CYS A 73 -8.47 5.71 2.64
CA CYS A 73 -8.48 5.19 1.26
C CYS A 73 -8.43 3.66 1.15
N LYS A 74 -8.45 2.91 2.26
CA LYS A 74 -8.26 1.44 2.30
C LYS A 74 -9.14 0.66 1.33
N HIS A 75 -10.41 1.04 1.20
CA HIS A 75 -11.36 0.35 0.32
C HIS A 75 -10.99 0.55 -1.15
N ASP A 76 -10.62 1.78 -1.50
CA ASP A 76 -10.17 2.14 -2.84
C ASP A 76 -8.83 1.46 -3.19
N LEU A 77 -7.93 1.31 -2.22
CA LEU A 77 -6.70 0.53 -2.36
C LEU A 77 -6.98 -0.96 -2.62
N CYS A 78 -7.89 -1.61 -1.89
CA CYS A 78 -8.25 -3.01 -2.15
C CYS A 78 -8.74 -3.21 -3.60
N ILE A 79 -9.56 -2.30 -4.12
CA ILE A 79 -10.05 -2.37 -5.51
C ILE A 79 -8.87 -2.26 -6.49
N LYS A 80 -7.96 -1.30 -6.26
CA LYS A 80 -6.78 -1.10 -7.11
C LYS A 80 -5.83 -2.29 -7.07
N PHE A 81 -5.54 -2.84 -5.89
CA PHE A 81 -4.68 -4.02 -5.76
C PHE A 81 -5.26 -5.21 -6.51
N LYS A 82 -6.55 -5.49 -6.34
CA LYS A 82 -7.23 -6.56 -7.08
C LYS A 82 -7.12 -6.33 -8.59
N PHE A 83 -7.46 -5.13 -9.05
CA PHE A 83 -7.37 -4.79 -10.47
C PHE A 83 -5.95 -5.00 -11.02
N MET A 84 -4.93 -4.56 -10.28
CA MET A 84 -3.53 -4.74 -10.66
C MET A 84 -3.15 -6.21 -10.74
N ILE A 85 -3.59 -7.05 -9.81
CA ILE A 85 -3.31 -8.50 -9.81
C ILE A 85 -4.03 -9.19 -10.98
N ASP A 86 -5.29 -8.84 -11.24
CA ASP A 86 -6.13 -9.45 -12.27
C ASP A 86 -5.63 -9.16 -13.71
N HIS A 87 -4.84 -8.09 -13.90
CA HIS A 87 -4.45 -7.58 -15.22
C HIS A 87 -2.93 -7.51 -15.43
N ASN A 88 -2.17 -8.31 -14.69
CA ASN A 88 -0.71 -8.30 -14.75
C ASN A 88 -0.10 -9.65 -15.14
#